data_AF-A0A067MC64-F1
#
_entry.id   AF-A0A067MC64-F1
#
_cell.length_a   1.000
_cell.length_b   1.000
_cell.length_c   1.000
_cell.angle_alpha   90.00
_cell.angle_beta   90.00
_cell.angle_gamma   90.00
#
_symmetry.space_group_name_H-M   'P 1'
#
loop_
_entity.id
_entity.type
_entity.pdbx_description
1 polymer ?
#
loop_
_entity_poly.entity_id
_entity_poly.type
_entity_poly.pdbx_seq_one_letter_code
_entity_poly.pdbx_strand_id
1 'polypeptide(L)' 'SLPVYRLPNEVLSIIFELAESTASDLWQRSSTKNPINLSQVSRRWRDLALNLPTLWTTI' A
#
# COMPACT_ATOMS: atom_id res chain seq x y z
N SER A 1 -8.99 6.45 -19.98
CA SER A 1 -8.14 6.35 -18.79
C SER A 1 -8.93 5.67 -17.67
N LEU A 2 -8.33 4.70 -16.96
CA LEU A 2 -9.03 4.00 -15.87
C LEU A 2 -9.21 4.93 -14.65
N PRO A 3 -10.28 4.77 -13.85
CA PRO A 3 -10.58 5.65 -12.71
C PRO A 3 -9.47 5.74 -11.66
N VAL A 4 -8.74 4.64 -11.43
CA VAL A 4 -7.66 4.58 -10.41
C VAL A 4 -6.54 5.60 -10.64
N TYR A 5 -6.32 6.02 -11.90
CA TYR A 5 -5.31 7.01 -12.23
C TYR A 5 -5.72 8.45 -11.93
N ARG A 6 -7.00 8.69 -11.59
CA ARG A 6 -7.53 10.02 -11.25
C ARG A 6 -7.52 10.31 -9.76
N LEU A 7 -7.26 9.30 -8.92
CA LEU A 7 -7.15 9.50 -7.48
C LEU A 7 -5.92 10.36 -7.18
N PRO A 8 -6.01 11.36 -6.30
CA PRO A 8 -4.84 12.05 -5.74
C PRO A 8 -3.89 11.08 -5.03
N ASN A 9 -2.64 11.51 -4.81
CA ASN A 9 -1.64 10.67 -4.14
C ASN A 9 -2.03 10.41 -2.69
N GLU A 10 -2.58 11.42 -2.02
CA GLU A 10 -3.02 11.38 -0.63
C GLU A 10 -4.11 10.33 -0.42
N VAL A 11 -5.05 10.22 -1.36
CA VAL A 11 -6.12 9.20 -1.31
C VAL A 11 -5.55 7.80 -1.50
N LEU A 12 -4.59 7.62 -2.41
CA LEU A 12 -3.91 6.33 -2.57
C LEU A 12 -3.12 5.95 -1.31
N SER A 13 -2.43 6.90 -0.69
CA SER A 13 -1.71 6.68 0.57
C SER A 13 -2.63 6.19 1.69
N ILE A 14 -3.80 6.82 1.86
CA ILE A 14 -4.81 6.38 2.84
C ILE A 14 -5.26 4.95 2.55
N ILE A 15 -5.51 4.61 1.28
CA ILE A 15 -5.91 3.25 0.89
C ILE A 15 -4.81 2.24 1.25
N PHE A 16 -3.53 2.57 1.03
CA PHE A 16 -2.41 1.68 1.36
C PHE A 16 -2.31 1.44 2.87
N GLU A 17 -2.44 2.48 3.67
CA GLU A 17 -2.39 2.38 5.14
C GLU A 17 -3.57 1.57 5.71
N LEU A 18 -4.77 1.73 5.13
CA LEU A 18 -5.93 0.92 5.49
C LEU A 18 -5.77 -0.55 5.11
N ALA A 19 -5.18 -0.81 3.94
CA ALA A 19 -4.90 -2.17 3.48
C ALA A 19 -3.89 -2.89 4.39
N GLU A 20 -2.86 -2.17 4.87
CA GLU A 20 -1.96 -2.68 5.92
C GLU A 20 -2.68 -2.94 7.24
N SER A 21 -3.43 -1.97 7.74
CA SER A 21 -4.09 -2.05 9.05
C SER A 21 -5.07 -3.22 9.13
N THR A 22 -5.81 -3.48 8.04
CA THR A 22 -6.79 -4.56 7.96
C THR A 22 -6.12 -5.95 7.89
N ALA A 23 -4.92 -6.04 7.32
CA ALA A 23 -4.18 -7.30 7.24
C ALA A 23 -3.65 -7.80 8.60
N SER A 24 -3.63 -6.93 9.61
CA SER A 24 -3.21 -7.24 10.99
C SER A 24 -4.25 -8.07 11.76
N ASP A 25 -5.52 -8.08 11.35
CA ASP A 25 -6.57 -8.80 12.04
C ASP A 25 -6.62 -10.28 11.60
N LEU A 26 -5.95 -11.10 12.42
CA LEU A 26 -6.30 -12.47 12.80
C LEU A 26 -5.87 -13.65 11.90
N TRP A 27 -5.68 -13.53 10.58
CA TRP A 27 -5.37 -14.74 9.76
C TRP A 27 -4.37 -14.57 8.60
N GLN A 28 -3.90 -13.34 8.32
CA GLN A 28 -3.12 -13.04 7.10
C GLN A 28 -1.70 -12.53 7.34
N ARG A 29 -1.21 -12.59 8.59
CA ARG A 29 0.15 -12.17 8.98
C ARG A 29 1.27 -13.00 8.30
N SER A 30 0.93 -14.10 7.64
CA SER A 30 1.87 -14.95 6.89
C SER A 30 2.26 -14.41 5.50
N SER A 31 1.65 -13.34 4.99
CA SER A 31 2.02 -12.76 3.69
C SER A 31 2.85 -11.49 3.87
N THR A 32 4.12 -11.67 4.18
CA THR A 32 5.23 -10.70 4.31
C THR A 32 5.50 -9.82 3.08
N LYS A 33 4.49 -9.24 2.41
CA LYS A 33 4.70 -8.50 1.14
C LYS A 33 3.75 -7.34 0.87
N ASN A 34 3.08 -6.73 1.83
CA ASN A 34 2.10 -5.70 1.47
C ASN A 34 2.71 -4.44 0.79
N PRO A 35 3.81 -3.81 1.25
CA PRO A 35 4.45 -2.72 0.49
C PRO A 35 5.10 -3.21 -0.82
N ILE A 36 5.62 -4.45 -0.83
CA ILE A 36 6.23 -5.05 -2.03
C ILE A 36 5.16 -5.32 -3.11
N ASN A 37 3.99 -5.81 -2.73
CA ASN A 37 2.88 -6.07 -3.65
C ASN A 37 2.33 -4.76 -4.22
N LEU A 38 2.18 -3.73 -3.37
CA LEU A 38 1.78 -2.39 -3.82
C LEU A 38 2.77 -1.84 -4.86
N SER A 39 4.08 -2.06 -4.65
CA SER A 39 5.14 -1.60 -5.57
C SER A 39 5.15 -2.28 -6.95
N GLN A 40 4.44 -3.40 -7.11
CA GLN A 40 4.38 -4.15 -8.36
C GLN A 40 3.23 -3.72 -9.28
N VAL A 41 2.27 -2.94 -8.78
CA VAL A 41 1.07 -2.55 -9.55
C VAL A 41 1.38 -1.52 -10.65
N SER A 42 2.12 -0.46 -10.31
CA SER A 42 2.49 0.60 -11.25
C SER A 42 3.69 1.40 -10.77
N ARG A 43 4.31 2.20 -11.66
CA ARG A 43 5.38 3.15 -11.27
C ARG A 43 4.91 4.11 -10.18
N ARG A 44 3.71 4.68 -10.32
CA ARG A 44 3.12 5.59 -9.34
C ARG A 44 2.93 4.92 -7.97
N TRP A 45 2.44 3.68 -7.95
CA TRP A 45 2.24 2.94 -6.70
C TRP A 45 3.56 2.58 -6.03
N ARG A 46 4.58 2.25 -6.82
CA ARG A 46 5.95 2.04 -6.32
C ARG A 46 6.51 3.29 -5.66
N ASP A 47 6.40 4.43 -6.33
CA ASP A 47 6.91 5.69 -5.78
C ASP A 47 6.22 6.02 -4.46
N LEU A 48 4.90 5.84 -4.37
CA LEU A 48 4.18 6.04 -3.12
C LEU A 48 4.58 5.02 -2.04
N ALA A 49 4.58 3.72 -2.37
CA ALA A 49 4.90 2.66 -1.41
C ALA A 49 6.32 2.78 -0.82
N LEU A 50 7.29 3.26 -1.60
CA LEU A 50 8.66 3.51 -1.12
C LEU A 50 8.77 4.78 -0.26
N ASN A 51 7.89 5.76 -0.45
CA ASN A 51 7.91 7.04 0.26
C ASN A 51 6.89 7.15 1.40
N LEU A 52 6.19 6.06 1.74
CA LEU A 52 5.24 5.98 2.86
C LEU A 52 5.90 5.18 4.00
N PRO A 53 6.51 5.84 5.00
CA PRO A 53 7.23 5.15 6.08
C PRO A 53 6.33 4.21 6.88
N THR A 54 5.05 4.57 7.02
CA THR A 54 4.00 3.81 7.71
C THR A 54 3.83 2.38 7.20
N LEU A 55 4.18 2.11 5.94
CA LEU A 55 4.12 0.76 5.35
C LEU A 55 5.32 -0.12 5.73
N TRP A 56 6.38 0.45 6.30
CA TRP A 56 7.64 -0.24 6.62
C TRP A 56 7.95 -0.29 8.12
N THR A 57 7.09 0.27 8.98
CA THR A 57 7.34 0.37 10.43
C THR A 57 7.04 -0.90 11.23
N THR A 58 6.51 -1.94 10.60
CA THR A 58 6.17 -3.21 11.28
C THR A 58 7.31 -4.23 11.08
N ILE A 59 8.01 -4.57 12.17
CA ILE A 59 9.10 -5.57 12.22
C ILE A 59 8.54 -6.94 12.63
#